data_AF-A0A0S7Z0N1-F1
#
_entry.id   AF-A0A0S7Z0N1-F1
#
_cell.length_a   1.000
_cell.length_b   1.000
_cell.length_c   1.000
_cell.angle_alpha   90.00
_cell.angle_beta   90.00
_cell.angle_gamma   90.00
#
_symmetry.space_group_name_H-M   'P 1'
#
loop_
_entity.id
_entity.type
_entity.pdbx_description
1 polymer ?
#
loop_
_entity_poly.entity_id
_entity_poly.type
_entity_poly.pdbx_seq_one_letter_code
_entity_poly.pdbx_strand_id
1 'polypeptide(L)'
;MELAEHAEAFVLEEKKEYGKSAALFELHGYYERAAVNYERAATHEKALAMWEKLGNGERAHLCRIKLYEHEGDYNRAASEWERRGDYEQALKNWERAENHARIAEYFLVEV
;
A
#
# COMPACT_ATOMS: atom_id res chain seq x y z
N MET A 1 -21.06 9.89 -23.59
CA MET A 1 -20.80 9.97 -22.13
C MET A 1 -19.48 9.30 -21.78
N GLU A 2 -19.21 8.08 -22.24
CA GLU A 2 -17.96 7.35 -21.92
C GLU A 2 -16.66 8.14 -22.15
N LEU A 3 -16.51 8.87 -23.26
CA LEU A 3 -15.31 9.67 -23.54
C LEU A 3 -15.08 10.81 -22.53
N ALA A 4 -16.17 11.39 -21.99
CA ALA A 4 -16.08 12.46 -21.01
C ALA A 4 -15.61 11.93 -19.65
N GLU A 5 -16.14 10.78 -19.21
CA GLU A 5 -15.76 10.13 -17.96
C GLU A 5 -14.32 9.57 -18.02
N HIS A 6 -13.91 9.07 -19.19
CA HIS A 6 -12.50 8.73 -19.43
C HIS A 6 -11.62 9.95 -19.24
N ALA A 7 -11.88 11.05 -19.97
CA ALA A 7 -11.08 12.26 -19.86
C ALA A 7 -11.07 12.82 -18.42
N GLU A 8 -12.20 12.72 -17.72
CA GLU A 8 -12.33 13.13 -16.33
C GLU A 8 -11.41 12.32 -15.39
N ALA A 9 -11.27 11.01 -15.59
CA ALA A 9 -10.36 10.18 -14.80
C ALA A 9 -8.90 10.68 -14.88
N PHE A 10 -8.42 11.02 -16.08
CA PHE A 10 -7.08 11.59 -16.26
C PHE A 10 -6.95 12.98 -15.62
N VAL A 11 -7.96 13.83 -15.78
CA VAL A 11 -7.97 15.17 -15.15
C VAL A 11 -7.93 15.07 -13.62
N LEU A 12 -8.65 14.11 -13.03
CA LEU A 12 -8.64 13.85 -11.60
C LEU A 12 -7.28 13.32 -11.13
N GLU A 13 -6.65 12.43 -11.91
CA GLU A 13 -5.29 11.95 -11.65
C GLU A 13 -4.28 13.11 -11.63
N GLU A 14 -4.34 14.02 -12.60
CA GLU A 14 -3.48 15.22 -12.66
C GLU A 14 -3.73 16.17 -11.48
N LYS A 15 -5.00 16.31 -11.06
CA LYS A 15 -5.39 17.07 -9.87
C LYS A 15 -5.06 16.37 -8.56
N LYS A 16 -4.46 15.17 -8.59
CA LYS A 16 -4.13 14.34 -7.42
C LYS A 16 -5.35 13.87 -6.62
N GLU A 17 -6.53 13.88 -7.22
CA GLU A 17 -7.78 13.34 -6.68
C GLU A 17 -7.83 11.82 -6.90
N TYR A 18 -6.83 11.13 -6.35
CA TYR A 18 -6.53 9.73 -6.69
C TYR A 18 -7.69 8.78 -6.35
N GLY A 19 -8.44 9.02 -5.28
CA GLY A 19 -9.59 8.16 -4.93
C GLY A 19 -10.72 8.22 -5.96
N LYS A 20 -11.04 9.41 -6.47
CA LYS A 20 -12.08 9.60 -7.50
C LYS A 20 -11.59 9.10 -8.86
N SER A 21 -10.34 9.41 -9.20
CA SER A 21 -9.64 8.90 -10.38
C SER A 21 -9.66 7.36 -10.42
N ALA A 22 -9.31 6.70 -9.31
CA ALA A 22 -9.31 5.25 -9.20
C ALA A 22 -10.68 4.63 -9.48
N ALA A 23 -11.75 5.20 -8.94
CA ALA A 23 -13.11 4.71 -9.14
C ALA A 23 -13.54 4.78 -10.62
N LEU A 24 -13.19 5.87 -11.32
CA LEU A 24 -13.46 5.99 -12.76
C LEU A 24 -12.60 5.03 -13.60
N PHE A 25 -11.33 4.87 -13.26
CA PHE A 25 -10.47 3.88 -13.93
C PHE A 25 -10.97 2.45 -13.72
N GLU A 26 -11.45 2.11 -12.51
CA GLU A 26 -12.06 0.81 -12.23
C GLU A 26 -13.34 0.60 -13.05
N LEU A 27 -14.22 1.60 -13.10
CA LEU A 27 -15.46 1.55 -13.87
C LEU A 27 -15.22 1.28 -15.37
N HIS A 28 -14.16 1.86 -15.93
CA HIS A 28 -13.81 1.71 -17.33
C HIS A 28 -12.81 0.56 -17.61
N GLY A 29 -12.52 -0.28 -16.61
CA GLY A 29 -11.70 -1.48 -16.78
C GLY A 29 -10.18 -1.25 -16.81
N TYR A 30 -9.71 -0.05 -16.51
CA TYR A 30 -8.28 0.25 -16.32
C TYR A 30 -7.80 -0.17 -14.94
N TYR A 31 -7.94 -1.45 -14.62
CA TYR A 31 -7.74 -1.99 -13.27
C TYR A 31 -6.34 -1.74 -12.69
N GLU A 32 -5.29 -1.84 -13.49
CA GLU A 32 -3.92 -1.57 -13.02
C GLU A 32 -3.77 -0.10 -12.60
N ARG A 33 -4.28 0.83 -13.41
CA ARG A 33 -4.22 2.27 -13.11
C ARG A 33 -5.11 2.62 -11.93
N ALA A 34 -6.27 1.97 -11.81
CA ALA A 34 -7.15 2.09 -10.65
C ALA A 34 -6.42 1.64 -9.37
N ALA A 35 -5.73 0.49 -9.40
CA ALA A 35 -4.99 -0.03 -8.26
C ALA A 35 -3.86 0.93 -7.82
N VAL A 36 -3.08 1.47 -8.77
CA VAL A 36 -2.06 2.50 -8.49
C VAL A 36 -2.69 3.76 -7.87
N ASN A 37 -3.82 4.22 -8.40
CA ASN A 37 -4.50 5.39 -7.86
C ASN A 37 -5.08 5.11 -6.45
N TYR A 38 -5.60 3.91 -6.18
CA TYR A 38 -6.00 3.50 -4.83
C TYR A 38 -4.83 3.47 -3.83
N GLU A 39 -3.63 3.02 -4.25
CA GLU A 39 -2.42 3.10 -3.42
C GLU A 39 -2.07 4.55 -3.07
N ARG A 40 -2.09 5.45 -4.07
CA ARG A 40 -1.79 6.88 -3.87
C ARG A 40 -2.83 7.59 -3.02
N ALA A 41 -4.06 7.09 -3.01
CA ALA A 41 -5.14 7.57 -2.14
C ALA A 41 -5.07 6.99 -0.71
N ALA A 42 -4.04 6.21 -0.38
CA ALA A 42 -3.93 5.44 0.86
C ALA A 42 -5.13 4.51 1.14
N THR A 43 -5.88 4.14 0.09
CA THR A 43 -7.01 3.21 0.20
C THR A 43 -6.51 1.78 -0.03
N HIS A 44 -5.67 1.32 0.89
CA HIS A 44 -4.90 0.08 0.74
C HIS A 44 -5.78 -1.18 0.65
N GLU A 45 -7.00 -1.17 1.21
CA GLU A 45 -7.95 -2.29 1.09
C GLU A 45 -8.39 -2.51 -0.36
N LYS A 46 -8.77 -1.42 -1.05
CA LYS A 46 -9.18 -1.48 -2.46
C LYS A 46 -8.00 -1.79 -3.37
N ALA A 47 -6.84 -1.20 -3.09
CA ALA A 47 -5.62 -1.49 -3.82
C ALA A 47 -5.23 -2.97 -3.69
N LEU A 48 -5.28 -3.54 -2.47
CA LEU A 48 -5.01 -4.95 -2.19
C LEU A 48 -5.92 -5.85 -3.02
N ALA A 49 -7.24 -5.67 -2.91
CA ALA A 49 -8.21 -6.48 -3.63
C ALA A 49 -8.00 -6.41 -5.16
N MET A 50 -7.59 -5.25 -5.67
CA MET A 50 -7.34 -5.08 -7.10
C MET A 50 -6.02 -5.73 -7.54
N TRP A 51 -4.94 -5.59 -6.76
CA TRP A 51 -3.66 -6.26 -7.06
C TRP A 51 -3.76 -7.78 -6.99
N GLU A 52 -4.54 -8.32 -6.05
CA GLU A 52 -4.81 -9.76 -5.99
C GLU A 52 -5.54 -10.25 -7.24
N LYS A 53 -6.56 -9.51 -7.71
CA LYS A 53 -7.25 -9.83 -8.97
C LYS A 53 -6.33 -9.76 -10.19
N LEU A 54 -5.39 -8.83 -10.18
CA LEU A 54 -4.39 -8.66 -11.25
C LEU A 54 -3.23 -9.67 -11.15
N GLY A 55 -3.19 -10.50 -10.10
CA GLY A 55 -2.11 -11.46 -9.88
C GLY A 55 -0.78 -10.82 -9.48
N ASN A 56 -0.77 -9.53 -9.11
CA ASN A 56 0.44 -8.84 -8.66
C ASN A 56 0.66 -9.07 -7.16
N GLY A 57 1.22 -10.24 -6.84
CA GLY A 57 1.45 -10.66 -5.45
C GLY A 57 2.37 -9.73 -4.66
N GLU A 58 3.36 -9.10 -5.32
CA GLU A 58 4.28 -8.18 -4.66
C GLU A 58 3.56 -6.91 -4.18
N ARG A 59 2.78 -6.26 -5.07
CA ARG A 59 2.02 -5.07 -4.70
C ARG A 59 0.87 -5.37 -3.75
N ALA A 60 0.22 -6.52 -3.91
CA ALA A 60 -0.77 -6.98 -2.96
C ALA A 60 -0.16 -7.14 -1.56
N HIS A 61 1.00 -7.80 -1.45
CA HIS A 61 1.70 -7.95 -0.18
C HIS A 61 2.07 -6.59 0.44
N LEU A 62 2.62 -5.67 -0.35
CA LEU A 62 2.88 -4.28 0.07
C LEU A 62 1.65 -3.57 0.63
N CYS A 63 0.51 -3.64 -0.07
CA CYS A 63 -0.74 -3.06 0.40
C CYS A 63 -1.18 -3.67 1.74
N ARG A 64 -0.97 -4.98 1.91
CA ARG A 64 -1.29 -5.68 3.16
C ARG A 64 -0.43 -5.22 4.33
N ILE A 65 0.87 -5.00 4.11
CA ILE A 65 1.74 -4.42 5.15
C ILE A 65 1.23 -3.03 5.55
N LYS A 66 0.87 -2.19 4.57
CA LYS A 66 0.31 -0.87 4.84
C LYS A 66 -1.03 -0.90 5.57
N LEU A 67 -1.84 -1.94 5.38
CA LEU A 67 -3.05 -2.15 6.18
C LEU A 67 -2.72 -2.44 7.64
N TYR A 68 -1.75 -3.31 7.93
CA TYR A 68 -1.31 -3.54 9.31
C TYR A 68 -0.81 -2.25 9.97
N GLU A 69 -0.07 -1.40 9.24
CA GLU A 69 0.36 -0.08 9.74
C GLU A 69 -0.83 0.85 10.05
N HIS A 70 -1.86 0.83 9.20
CA HIS A 70 -3.06 1.64 9.39
C HIS A 70 -3.93 1.13 10.56
N GLU A 71 -4.02 -0.18 10.75
CA GLU A 71 -4.73 -0.83 11.86
C GLU A 71 -3.99 -0.72 13.20
N GLY A 72 -2.73 -0.25 13.17
CA GLY A 72 -1.88 -0.12 14.36
C GLY A 72 -1.20 -1.43 14.78
N ASP A 73 -1.30 -2.49 13.97
CA ASP A 73 -0.56 -3.75 14.18
C ASP A 73 0.89 -3.60 13.67
N TYR A 74 1.62 -2.69 14.30
CA TYR A 74 2.98 -2.33 13.91
C TYR A 74 3.97 -3.50 14.07
N ASN A 75 3.71 -4.42 15.00
CA ASN A 75 4.54 -5.61 15.15
C ASN A 75 4.44 -6.53 13.93
N ARG A 76 3.23 -6.80 13.43
CA ARG A 76 3.07 -7.57 12.19
C ARG A 76 3.59 -6.84 10.98
N ALA A 77 3.33 -5.53 10.87
CA ALA A 77 3.88 -4.73 9.79
C ALA A 77 5.41 -4.81 9.75
N ALA A 78 6.08 -4.67 10.90
CA ALA A 78 7.52 -4.77 11.00
C ALA A 78 8.06 -6.14 10.59
N SER A 79 7.43 -7.23 11.05
CA SER A 79 7.84 -8.58 10.66
C SER A 79 7.73 -8.83 9.16
N GLU A 80 6.70 -8.28 8.50
CA GLU A 80 6.58 -8.40 7.05
C GLU A 80 7.62 -7.54 6.30
N TRP A 81 7.95 -6.34 6.80
CA TRP A 81 9.04 -5.53 6.25
C TRP A 81 10.40 -6.22 6.38
N GLU A 82 10.68 -6.81 7.55
CA GLU A 82 11.89 -7.58 7.81
C GLU A 82 12.03 -8.77 6.84
N ARG A 83 10.95 -9.53 6.61
CA ARG A 83 10.95 -10.64 5.65
C ARG A 83 11.25 -10.20 4.22
N ARG A 84 10.96 -8.94 3.88
CA ARG A 84 11.31 -8.32 2.59
C ARG A 84 12.72 -7.73 2.57
N GLY A 85 13.44 -7.77 3.69
CA GLY A 85 14.77 -7.18 3.86
C GLY A 85 14.75 -5.67 4.06
N ASP A 86 13.59 -5.04 4.21
CA ASP A 86 13.47 -3.60 4.47
C ASP A 86 13.51 -3.34 5.98
N TYR A 87 14.72 -3.45 6.54
CA TYR A 87 14.95 -3.26 7.97
C TYR A 87 14.69 -1.82 8.42
N GLU A 88 14.79 -0.83 7.53
CA GLU A 88 14.46 0.56 7.86
C GLU A 88 12.98 0.71 8.20
N GLN A 89 12.09 0.14 7.38
CA GLN A 89 10.66 0.15 7.67
C GLN A 89 10.31 -0.78 8.85
N ALA A 90 11.03 -1.91 9.01
CA ALA A 90 10.84 -2.80 10.15
C ALA A 90 11.15 -2.09 11.48
N LEU A 91 12.29 -1.40 11.57
CA LEU A 91 12.70 -0.64 12.76
C LEU A 91 11.70 0.48 13.09
N LYS A 92 11.27 1.27 12.09
CA LYS A 92 10.24 2.31 12.28
C LYS A 92 8.95 1.74 12.87
N ASN A 93 8.54 0.56 12.42
CA ASN A 93 7.34 -0.09 12.93
C ASN A 93 7.57 -0.72 14.33
N TRP A 94 8.72 -1.33 14.60
CA TRP A 94 9.05 -1.77 15.96
C TRP A 94 9.12 -0.62 16.97
N GLU A 95 9.62 0.55 16.57
CA GLU A 95 9.60 1.76 17.40
C GLU A 95 8.16 2.18 17.74
N ARG A 96 7.28 2.22 16.73
CA ARG A 96 5.84 2.52 16.94
C ARG A 96 5.12 1.48 17.78
N ALA A 97 5.59 0.23 17.75
CA ALA A 97 5.08 -0.86 18.57
C ALA A 97 5.67 -0.87 19.99
N GLU A 98 6.58 0.06 20.33
CA GLU A 98 7.40 0.03 21.56
C GLU A 98 8.13 -1.31 21.77
N ASN A 99 8.47 -1.99 20.67
CA ASN A 99 9.10 -3.30 20.69
C ASN A 99 10.63 -3.19 20.81
N HIS A 100 11.09 -2.73 21.97
CA HIS A 100 12.51 -2.56 22.27
C HIS A 100 13.29 -3.88 22.21
N ALA A 101 12.64 -5.02 22.46
CA ALA A 101 13.27 -6.34 22.38
C ALA A 101 13.73 -6.66 20.95
N ARG A 102 12.86 -6.47 19.94
CA ARG A 102 13.21 -6.70 18.54
C ARG A 102 14.24 -5.70 18.02
N ILE A 103 14.14 -4.44 18.44
CA ILE A 103 15.15 -3.42 18.10
C ILE A 103 16.53 -3.82 18.65
N ALA A 104 16.60 -4.22 19.92
CA ALA A 104 17.84 -4.67 20.53
C ALA A 104 18.41 -5.93 19.83
N GLU A 105 17.55 -6.89 19.50
CA GLU A 105 17.96 -8.10 18.77
C GLU A 105 18.57 -7.77 17.41
N TYR A 106 17.95 -6.88 16.64
CA TYR A 106 18.50 -6.44 15.34
C TYR A 106 19.92 -5.87 15.49
N PHE A 107 20.13 -4.95 16.45
CA PHE A 107 21.44 -4.32 16.65
C PHE A 107 22.50 -5.25 17.27
N LEU A 108 22.11 -6.36 17.89
CA LEU A 108 23.06 -7.33 18.43
C LEU A 108 23.55 -8.34 17.38
N VAL A 109 22.79 -8.54 16.30
CA VAL A 109 23.08 -9.52 15.25
C VAL A 109 23.71 -8.88 14.01
N GLU A 110 23.26 -7.67 13.63
CA GLU A 110 23.60 -7.02 12.35
C GLU A 110 24.64 -5.89 12.47
N VAL A 111 25.21 -5.64 13.67
CA VAL A 111 26.28 -4.67 13.92
C VAL A 111 27.60 -5.39 14.23
#